data_AF-A0A2D7ANY0-F1
#
_entry.id   AF-A0A2D7ANY0-F1
#
_cell.length_a   1.000
_cell.length_b   1.000
_cell.length_c   1.000
_cell.angle_alpha   90.00
_cell.angle_beta   90.00
_cell.angle_gamma   90.00
#
_symmetry.space_group_name_H-M   'P 1'
#
loop_
_entity.id
_entity.type
_entity.pdbx_description
1 polymer ?
#
loop_
_entity_poly.entity_id
_entity_poly.type
_entity_poly.pdbx_seq_one_letter_code
_entity_poly.pdbx_strand_id
1 'polypeptide(L)'
;MKNYWTKSKVEKLSKLWGQGVSARDIANKLGEVSRNAVIGKANRLGLSKKLSSEEITVNKEINASLLVPDMSGCKWPIGHPGDNDFYFCGKPTIPGKPYCGEHCMIAYRRKDSHQKVKKFFKLNSDS
;
A
#
# COMPACT_ATOMS: atom_id res chain seq x y z
N MET A 1 19.50 -14.24 -10.37
CA MET A 1 18.52 -13.85 -9.32
C MET A 1 17.81 -15.11 -8.83
N LYS A 2 17.89 -15.44 -7.55
CA LYS A 2 17.19 -16.62 -7.00
C LYS A 2 15.71 -16.27 -6.80
N ASN A 3 14.81 -17.00 -7.47
CA ASN A 3 13.36 -16.84 -7.26
C ASN A 3 13.01 -17.40 -5.87
N TYR A 4 12.74 -16.52 -4.92
CA TYR A 4 12.43 -16.85 -3.53
C TYR A 4 11.14 -17.70 -3.39
N TRP A 5 10.19 -17.55 -4.32
CA TRP A 5 8.99 -18.39 -4.41
C TRP A 5 9.27 -19.63 -5.26
N THR A 6 9.87 -20.64 -4.63
CA THR A 6 10.09 -21.95 -5.25
C THR A 6 8.75 -22.66 -5.52
N LYS A 7 8.74 -23.61 -6.47
CA LYS A 7 7.55 -24.43 -6.79
C LYS A 7 7.00 -25.12 -5.53
N SER A 8 7.89 -25.69 -4.71
CA SER A 8 7.53 -26.34 -3.43
C SER A 8 6.85 -25.38 -2.44
N LYS A 9 7.36 -24.14 -2.29
CA LYS A 9 6.71 -23.14 -1.43
C LYS A 9 5.32 -22.74 -1.95
N VAL A 10 5.16 -22.62 -3.28
CA VAL A 10 3.88 -22.29 -3.91
C VAL A 10 2.86 -23.41 -3.74
N GLU A 11 3.27 -24.66 -3.91
CA GLU A 11 2.40 -25.83 -3.74
C GLU A 11 1.95 -25.97 -2.29
N LYS A 12 2.86 -25.83 -1.32
CA LYS A 12 2.55 -25.85 0.11
C LYS A 12 1.62 -24.70 0.50
N LEU A 13 1.83 -23.50 -0.06
CA LEU A 13 0.92 -22.37 0.09
C LEU A 13 -0.48 -22.71 -0.44
N SER A 14 -0.58 -23.22 -1.67
CA SER A 14 -1.86 -23.55 -2.32
C SER A 14 -2.66 -24.57 -1.50
N LYS A 15 -1.98 -25.62 -1.01
CA LYS A 15 -2.58 -26.66 -0.17
C LYS A 15 -3.11 -26.09 1.16
N LEU A 16 -2.28 -25.36 1.90
CA LEU A 16 -2.67 -24.81 3.20
C LEU A 16 -3.76 -23.74 3.06
N TRP A 17 -3.73 -22.96 1.97
CA TRP A 17 -4.76 -21.96 1.68
C TRP A 17 -6.11 -22.62 1.38
N GLY A 18 -6.14 -23.70 0.58
CA GLY A 18 -7.36 -24.47 0.32
C GLY A 18 -7.94 -25.17 1.56
N GLN A 19 -7.11 -25.41 2.59
CA GLN A 19 -7.54 -25.91 3.89
C GLN A 19 -8.09 -24.81 4.82
N GLY A 20 -8.14 -23.55 4.38
CA GLY A 20 -8.62 -22.42 5.18
C GLY A 20 -7.65 -21.97 6.29
N VAL A 21 -6.39 -22.39 6.23
CA VAL A 21 -5.37 -22.00 7.23
C VAL A 21 -5.08 -20.50 7.10
N SER A 22 -4.94 -19.81 8.24
CA SER A 22 -4.68 -18.36 8.25
C SER A 22 -3.35 -18.03 7.55
N ALA A 23 -3.28 -16.87 6.89
CA ALA A 23 -2.05 -16.43 6.23
C ALA A 23 -0.85 -16.30 7.19
N ARG A 24 -1.09 -16.04 8.49
CA ARG A 24 -0.04 -15.96 9.50
C ARG A 24 0.52 -17.35 9.83
N ASP A 25 -0.34 -18.34 9.96
CA ASP A 25 0.10 -19.72 10.21
C ASP A 25 0.77 -20.33 8.97
N ILE A 26 0.30 -19.98 7.77
CA ILE A 26 0.97 -20.34 6.52
C ILE A 26 2.38 -19.73 6.47
N ALA A 27 2.54 -18.46 6.85
CA ALA A 27 3.85 -17.80 6.92
C ALA A 27 4.80 -18.54 7.88
N ASN A 28 4.33 -18.89 9.09
CA ASN A 28 5.09 -19.66 10.06
C ASN A 28 5.50 -21.04 9.49
N LYS A 29 4.60 -21.73 8.77
CA LYS A 29 4.85 -23.05 8.17
C LYS A 29 5.75 -23.04 6.93
N LEU A 30 5.84 -21.92 6.21
CA LEU A 30 6.66 -21.76 5.01
C LEU A 30 8.09 -21.28 5.34
N GLY A 31 8.27 -20.61 6.48
CA GLY A 31 9.55 -20.08 6.94
C GLY A 31 10.01 -18.86 6.14
N GLU A 32 10.59 -17.87 6.84
CA GLU A 32 11.15 -16.62 6.27
C GLU A 32 10.20 -15.77 5.40
N VAL A 33 8.90 -16.06 5.38
CA VAL A 33 7.89 -15.34 4.59
C VAL A 33 7.01 -14.54 5.54
N SER A 34 6.73 -13.27 5.24
CA SER A 34 5.76 -12.48 6.02
C SER A 34 4.31 -12.84 5.68
N ARG A 35 3.37 -12.61 6.61
CA ARG A 35 1.92 -12.77 6.38
C ARG A 35 1.48 -12.10 5.07
N ASN A 36 1.94 -10.86 4.85
CA ASN A 36 1.55 -10.07 3.69
C ASN A 36 2.12 -10.64 2.37
N ALA A 37 3.31 -11.23 2.42
CA ALA A 37 3.89 -11.92 1.26
C ALA A 37 3.06 -13.16 0.88
N VAL A 38 2.53 -13.91 1.86
CA VAL A 38 1.60 -15.03 1.63
C VAL A 38 0.31 -14.54 0.98
N ILE A 39 -0.35 -13.53 1.57
CA ILE A 39 -1.60 -12.97 1.03
C ILE A 39 -1.39 -12.48 -0.41
N GLY A 40 -0.33 -11.71 -0.63
CA GLY A 40 -0.01 -11.19 -1.96
C GLY A 40 0.25 -12.31 -2.96
N LYS A 41 0.94 -13.39 -2.57
CA LYS A 41 1.19 -14.52 -3.46
C LYS A 41 -0.09 -15.30 -3.75
N ALA A 42 -0.91 -15.58 -2.74
CA ALA A 42 -2.20 -16.27 -2.91
C ALA A 42 -3.14 -15.51 -3.85
N ASN A 43 -3.23 -14.19 -3.71
CA ASN A 43 -4.03 -13.34 -4.59
C ASN A 43 -3.52 -13.37 -6.04
N ARG A 44 -2.19 -13.29 -6.24
CA ARG A 44 -1.58 -13.42 -7.59
C ARG A 44 -1.77 -14.81 -8.20
N LEU A 45 -1.96 -15.83 -7.38
CA LEU A 45 -2.29 -17.20 -7.82
C LEU A 45 -3.79 -17.43 -8.00
N GLY A 46 -4.65 -16.45 -7.73
CA GLY A 46 -6.10 -16.56 -7.87
C GLY A 46 -6.79 -17.43 -6.80
N LEU A 47 -6.10 -17.84 -5.75
CA LEU A 47 -6.62 -18.78 -4.73
C LEU A 47 -7.76 -18.18 -3.88
N SER A 48 -7.81 -16.86 -3.73
CA SER A 48 -8.81 -16.15 -2.92
C SER A 48 -10.18 -15.99 -3.59
N LYS A 49 -10.28 -16.15 -4.93
CA LYS A 49 -11.56 -15.96 -5.65
C LYS A 49 -12.55 -17.11 -5.42
N LYS A 50 -12.07 -18.31 -5.05
CA LYS A 50 -12.90 -19.51 -4.95
C LYS A 50 -13.84 -19.53 -3.72
N LEU A 51 -13.62 -18.65 -2.74
CA LEU A 51 -14.44 -18.55 -1.52
C LEU A 51 -15.67 -17.62 -1.66
N SER A 52 -16.06 -17.24 -2.88
CA SER A 52 -17.15 -16.27 -3.11
C SER A 52 -18.40 -16.86 -3.77
N SER A 53 -18.57 -18.18 -3.79
CA SER A 53 -19.81 -18.82 -4.24
C SER A 53 -20.82 -19.05 -3.10
N GLU A 54 -20.96 -18.08 -2.20
CA GLU A 54 -22.25 -17.79 -1.55
C GLU A 54 -22.50 -16.29 -1.69
N GLU A 55 -23.41 -15.95 -2.60
CA GLU A 55 -23.87 -14.59 -2.87
C GLU A 55 -24.64 -14.06 -1.66
N ILE A 56 -23.96 -13.43 -0.70
CA ILE A 56 -24.63 -12.51 0.23
C ILE A 56 -24.77 -11.17 -0.51
N THR A 57 -25.89 -11.01 -1.22
CA THR A 57 -26.33 -9.74 -1.82
C THR A 57 -26.76 -8.76 -0.73
N VAL A 58 -25.82 -8.27 0.08
CA VAL A 58 -26.10 -7.06 0.87
C VAL A 58 -26.01 -5.88 -0.07
N ASN A 59 -27.16 -5.51 -0.66
CA ASN A 59 -27.38 -4.20 -1.27
C ASN A 59 -27.35 -3.12 -0.17
N LYS A 60 -26.17 -2.86 0.40
CA LYS A 60 -25.94 -1.59 1.06
C LYS A 60 -25.53 -0.65 -0.05
N GLU A 61 -26.45 0.18 -0.50
CA GLU A 61 -26.10 1.36 -1.29
C GLU A 61 -25.20 2.23 -0.41
N ILE A 62 -23.91 1.95 -0.43
CA ILE A 62 -22.91 2.75 0.23
C ILE A 62 -22.79 4.01 -0.63
N ASN A 63 -23.49 5.06 -0.21
CA ASN A 63 -23.31 6.39 -0.77
C ASN A 63 -21.88 6.84 -0.44
N ALA A 64 -20.95 6.57 -1.37
CA ALA A 64 -19.53 6.84 -1.20
C ALA A 64 -19.25 8.32 -0.92
N SER A 65 -20.12 9.21 -1.40
CA SER A 65 -20.09 10.65 -1.14
C SER A 65 -20.30 11.06 0.31
N LEU A 66 -20.91 10.23 1.17
CA LEU A 66 -21.01 10.49 2.61
C LEU A 66 -19.77 10.02 3.40
N LEU A 67 -19.01 9.07 2.85
CA LEU A 67 -17.82 8.49 3.50
C LEU A 67 -16.52 9.14 3.05
N VAL A 68 -16.53 9.81 1.90
CA VAL A 68 -15.40 10.56 1.38
C VAL A 68 -15.66 12.03 1.68
N PRO A 69 -14.85 12.70 2.53
CA PRO A 69 -14.94 14.14 2.71
C PRO A 69 -14.98 14.85 1.35
N ASP A 70 -15.75 15.93 1.23
CA ASP A 70 -15.77 16.71 -0.01
C ASP A 70 -14.34 17.15 -0.33
N MET A 71 -13.76 16.49 -1.32
CA MET A 71 -12.39 16.67 -1.76
C MET A 71 -12.31 17.77 -2.82
N SER A 72 -13.24 18.71 -2.79
CA SER A 72 -13.20 19.94 -3.55
C SER A 72 -12.09 20.83 -2.98
N GLY A 73 -11.05 21.09 -3.78
CA GLY A 73 -9.91 21.90 -3.37
C GLY A 73 -8.63 21.13 -3.04
N CYS A 74 -7.69 21.84 -2.41
CA CYS A 74 -6.31 21.43 -2.24
C CYS A 74 -6.17 20.27 -1.25
N LYS A 75 -5.63 19.16 -1.72
CA LYS A 75 -5.50 17.90 -0.97
C LYS A 75 -4.19 17.80 -0.16
N TRP A 76 -3.63 18.94 0.25
CA TRP A 76 -2.38 18.94 1.01
C TRP A 76 -2.65 18.64 2.49
N PRO A 77 -2.07 17.58 3.07
CA PRO A 77 -2.27 17.25 4.49
C PRO A 77 -1.50 18.21 5.39
N ILE A 78 -2.17 18.67 6.45
CA ILE A 78 -1.60 19.49 7.51
C ILE A 78 -1.73 18.68 8.81
N GLY A 79 -0.60 18.49 9.51
CA GLY A 79 -0.52 17.59 10.66
C GLY A 79 -0.25 16.12 10.30
N HIS A 80 -0.17 15.25 11.31
CA HIS A 80 -0.05 13.81 11.12
C HIS A 80 -1.44 13.15 11.17
N PRO A 81 -1.74 12.10 10.38
CA PRO A 81 -3.04 11.41 10.42
C PRO A 81 -3.49 10.82 11.77
N GLY A 82 -2.64 10.88 12.80
CA GLY A 82 -2.96 10.43 14.17
C GLY A 82 -3.32 11.58 15.11
N ASP A 83 -3.20 12.82 14.66
CA ASP A 83 -3.44 14.01 15.46
C ASP A 83 -4.90 14.46 15.31
N ASN A 84 -5.48 15.04 16.36
CA ASN A 84 -6.83 15.62 16.31
C ASN A 84 -6.91 16.84 15.37
N ASP A 85 -5.79 17.51 15.14
CA ASP A 85 -5.66 18.67 14.25
C ASP A 85 -5.22 18.28 12.83
N PHE A 86 -5.46 17.04 12.42
CA PHE A 86 -5.21 16.62 11.04
C PHE A 86 -6.30 17.13 10.10
N TYR A 87 -5.93 17.92 9.10
CA TYR A 87 -6.87 18.40 8.07
C TYR A 87 -6.20 18.60 6.71
N PHE A 88 -7.02 18.78 5.67
CA PHE A 88 -6.56 19.10 4.32
C PHE A 88 -6.75 20.59 4.02
N CYS A 89 -5.81 21.18 3.27
CA CYS A 89 -5.78 22.60 2.99
C CYS A 89 -7.08 23.18 2.39
N GLY A 90 -7.76 22.50 1.47
CA GLY A 90 -9.06 22.92 0.91
C GLY A 90 -9.06 24.14 -0.02
N LYS A 91 -7.97 24.93 -0.09
CA LYS A 91 -7.85 26.07 -1.03
C LYS A 91 -8.10 25.65 -2.50
N PRO A 92 -8.57 26.54 -3.40
CA PRO A 92 -8.78 26.20 -4.80
C PRO A 92 -7.55 25.56 -5.46
N THR A 93 -7.77 24.46 -6.17
CA THR A 93 -6.70 23.78 -6.90
C THR A 93 -6.30 24.53 -8.14
N ILE A 94 -5.04 24.37 -8.55
CA ILE A 94 -4.64 24.73 -9.90
C ILE A 94 -5.30 23.73 -10.87
N PRO A 95 -5.86 24.18 -12.02
CA PRO A 95 -6.39 23.29 -13.04
C PRO A 95 -5.43 22.15 -13.40
N GLY A 96 -5.92 20.91 -13.36
CA GLY A 96 -5.13 19.71 -13.66
C GLY A 96 -4.14 19.29 -12.56
N LYS A 97 -4.14 19.94 -11.39
CA LYS A 97 -3.30 19.58 -10.24
C LYS A 97 -4.15 19.37 -8.98
N PRO A 98 -3.73 18.51 -8.04
CA PRO A 98 -4.49 18.22 -6.82
C PRO A 98 -4.26 19.25 -5.68
N TYR A 99 -3.41 20.25 -5.90
CA TYR A 99 -2.99 21.20 -4.88
C TYR A 99 -3.18 22.66 -5.35
N CYS A 100 -3.25 23.58 -4.40
CA CYS A 100 -3.19 25.03 -4.66
C CYS A 100 -1.77 25.45 -5.08
N GLY A 101 -1.60 26.71 -5.50
CA GLY A 101 -0.29 27.23 -5.95
C GLY A 101 0.85 27.02 -4.97
N GLU A 102 0.61 27.36 -3.70
CA GLU A 102 1.56 27.21 -2.60
C GLU A 102 2.01 25.75 -2.43
N HIS A 103 1.05 24.84 -2.30
CA HIS A 103 1.34 23.41 -2.09
C HIS A 103 1.85 22.70 -3.35
N CYS A 104 1.53 23.19 -4.55
CA CYS A 104 2.16 22.72 -5.78
C CYS A 104 3.67 22.99 -5.80
N MET A 105 4.14 24.14 -5.29
CA MET A 105 5.58 24.44 -5.22
C MET A 105 6.32 23.49 -4.29
N ILE A 106 5.68 23.06 -3.20
CA ILE A 106 6.27 22.11 -2.24
C ILE A 106 6.23 20.69 -2.81
N ALA A 107 5.12 20.28 -3.43
CA ALA A 107 4.94 18.94 -4.00
C ALA A 107 5.86 18.65 -5.20
N TYR A 108 5.99 19.62 -6.11
CA TYR A 108 6.61 19.45 -7.42
C TYR A 108 7.98 20.12 -7.50
N ARG A 109 8.81 20.01 -6.45
CA ARG A 109 10.21 20.45 -6.52
C ARG A 109 10.92 19.69 -7.64
N ARG A 110 11.67 20.42 -8.47
CA ARG A 110 12.53 19.80 -9.49
C ARG A 110 13.55 18.94 -8.76
N LYS A 111 13.90 17.77 -9.30
CA LYS A 111 15.07 17.04 -8.81
C LYS A 111 16.29 17.92 -9.04
N ASP A 112 16.87 18.43 -7.96
CA ASP A 112 18.18 19.06 -8.04
C ASP A 112 19.16 18.02 -8.58
N SER A 113 19.73 18.26 -9.76
CA SER A 113 20.76 17.40 -10.37
C SER A 113 21.99 17.21 -9.46
N HIS A 114 22.08 17.95 -8.35
CA HIS A 114 23.16 17.96 -7.37
C HIS A 114 23.04 16.94 -6.22
N GLN A 115 21.96 16.14 -6.14
CA GLN A 115 21.81 15.15 -5.07
C GLN A 115 22.34 13.75 -5.43
N LYS A 116 23.42 13.67 -6.22
CA LYS A 116 24.14 12.40 -6.47
C LYS A 116 25.42 12.21 -5.65
N VAL A 117 25.90 13.22 -4.93
CA VAL A 117 27.25 13.14 -4.31
C VAL A 117 27.26 12.63 -2.86
N LYS A 118 26.16 12.70 -2.10
CA LYS A 118 26.20 12.39 -0.65
C LYS A 118 25.81 10.97 -0.22
N LYS A 119 25.46 10.07 -1.15
CA LYS A 119 24.99 8.72 -0.78
C LYS A 119 26.02 7.59 -0.98
N PHE A 120 27.25 7.91 -1.36
CA PHE A 120 28.27 6.91 -1.73
C PHE A 120 29.45 6.75 -0.74
N PHE A 121 29.60 7.59 0.29
CA PHE A 121 30.82 7.62 1.13
C PHE A 121 30.57 7.59 2.65
N LYS A 122 29.60 6.81 3.14
CA LYS A 122 29.51 6.62 4.61
C LYS A 122 29.04 5.24 5.04
N LEU A 123 29.75 4.21 4.57
CA LEU A 123 29.88 2.91 5.21
C LEU A 123 31.24 2.31 4.79
N ASN A 124 32.29 2.68 5.53
CA ASN A 124 33.52 1.90 5.73
C ASN A 124 34.21 2.56 6.93
N SER A 125 34.05 1.94 8.11
CA SER A 125 35.15 1.28 8.84
C SER A 125 35.83 2.22 9.82
N ASP A 126 35.18 2.40 10.97
CA ASP A 126 35.89 2.67 12.24
C ASP A 126 36.94 1.55 12.42
N SER A 127 38.18 1.95 12.67
CA SER A 127 39.33 1.08 13.00
C SER A 127 39.28 0.62 14.45
#